data_AF-A0A1D2MKL3-F1
#
_entry.id   AF-A0A1D2MKL3-F1
#
_cell.length_a   1.000
_cell.length_b   1.000
_cell.length_c   1.000
_cell.angle_alpha   90.00
_cell.angle_beta   90.00
_cell.angle_gamma   90.00
#
_symmetry.space_group_name_H-M   'P 1'
#
loop_
_entity.id
_entity.type
_entity.pdbx_description
1 polymer ?
#
loop_
_entity_poly.entity_id
_entity_poly.type
_entity_poly.pdbx_seq_one_letter_code
_entity_poly.pdbx_strand_id
1 'polypeptide(L)'
;MILNFGYAGSTPGVLKIVTVVIACFSQGFIALGYYNAAYIHTTINGKTREEVCNHNKKLRIEHYCPIGSVVLWSMIISMISFWASLIMLIAHLIFQLNKTFFKVIDWIGHFVGGLAMLVAGAISIFYSIPAYWAKTCRVCDIDIMCIEPDPDCMKNRKAIYQPLLMLLGGIFATCSGFVYIGTGIAIMKQSSDKLADYSGGHGHSNLE
;
A
#
# COMPACT_ATOMS: atom_id res chain seq x y z
N MET A 1 -9.36 -1.40 -31.92
CA MET A 1 -9.72 -0.58 -30.74
C MET A 1 -8.65 0.48 -30.58
N ILE A 2 -8.96 1.76 -30.81
CA ILE A 2 -7.97 2.85 -30.70
C ILE A 2 -7.91 3.23 -29.22
N LEU A 3 -6.78 3.00 -28.56
CA LEU A 3 -6.55 3.40 -27.17
C LEU A 3 -6.61 4.93 -27.06
N ASN A 4 -7.25 5.46 -26.02
CA ASN A 4 -7.36 6.89 -25.78
C ASN A 4 -6.03 7.49 -25.26
N PHE A 5 -5.03 7.58 -26.14
CA PHE A 5 -3.70 8.12 -25.81
C PHE A 5 -3.74 9.58 -25.34
N GLY A 6 -4.75 10.35 -25.74
CA GLY A 6 -4.98 11.70 -25.23
C GLY A 6 -5.28 11.75 -23.73
N TYR A 7 -5.92 10.71 -23.18
CA TYR A 7 -6.09 10.58 -21.73
C TYR A 7 -4.78 10.21 -21.04
N ALA A 8 -4.02 9.25 -21.59
CA ALA A 8 -2.75 8.81 -21.01
C ALA A 8 -1.72 9.94 -20.88
N GLY A 9 -1.71 10.89 -21.83
CA GLY A 9 -0.86 12.09 -21.78
C GLY A 9 -1.39 13.24 -20.92
N SER A 10 -2.62 13.14 -20.39
CA SER A 10 -3.17 14.18 -19.50
C SER A 10 -2.61 14.03 -18.08
N THR A 11 -2.53 15.13 -17.32
CA THR A 11 -2.09 15.11 -15.91
C THR A 11 -2.76 14.00 -15.08
N PRO A 12 -4.09 13.81 -15.06
CA PRO A 12 -4.70 12.71 -14.32
C PRO A 12 -4.33 11.34 -14.89
N GLY A 13 -4.19 11.19 -16.21
CA GLY A 13 -3.76 9.92 -16.82
C GLY A 13 -2.34 9.52 -16.42
N VAL A 14 -1.38 10.47 -16.47
CA VAL A 14 0.00 10.24 -16.03
C VAL A 14 0.04 9.89 -14.55
N LEU A 15 -0.68 10.64 -13.70
CA LEU A 15 -0.74 10.37 -12.26
C LEU A 15 -1.33 8.99 -11.96
N LYS A 16 -2.36 8.53 -12.71
CA LYS A 16 -2.88 7.17 -12.57
C LYS A 16 -1.85 6.11 -12.95
N ILE A 17 -1.13 6.28 -14.06
CA ILE A 17 -0.08 5.34 -14.49
C ILE A 17 1.00 5.24 -13.40
N VAL A 18 1.50 6.38 -12.92
CA VAL A 18 2.48 6.43 -11.83
C VAL A 18 1.94 5.74 -10.58
N THR A 19 0.68 5.99 -10.22
CA THR A 19 0.03 5.37 -9.06
C THR A 19 0.01 3.84 -9.17
N VAL A 20 -0.40 3.31 -10.33
CA VAL A 20 -0.45 1.87 -10.61
C VAL A 20 0.94 1.24 -10.54
N VAL A 21 1.96 1.90 -11.12
CA VAL A 21 3.34 1.40 -11.09
C VAL A 21 3.88 1.35 -9.67
N ILE A 22 3.74 2.43 -8.88
CA ILE A 22 4.22 2.48 -7.49
C ILE A 22 3.47 1.46 -6.62
N ALA A 23 2.15 1.34 -6.80
CA ALA A 23 1.33 0.36 -6.07
C ALA A 23 1.74 -1.08 -6.41
N CYS A 24 2.08 -1.37 -7.67
CA CYS A 24 2.61 -2.68 -8.08
C CYS A 24 3.92 -3.02 -7.36
N PHE A 25 4.87 -2.08 -7.29
CA PHE A 25 6.11 -2.29 -6.54
C PHE A 25 5.85 -2.46 -5.05
N SER A 26 5.01 -1.62 -4.45
CA SER A 26 4.63 -1.73 -3.04
C SER A 26 4.11 -3.14 -2.71
N GLN A 27 3.17 -3.63 -3.51
CA GLN A 27 2.61 -4.97 -3.34
C GLN A 27 3.62 -6.07 -3.54
N GLY A 28 4.46 -5.96 -4.58
CA GLY A 28 5.53 -6.91 -4.84
C GLY A 28 6.44 -7.06 -3.62
N PHE A 29 6.84 -5.96 -2.99
CA PHE A 29 7.67 -5.98 -1.78
C PHE A 29 6.94 -6.53 -0.55
N ILE A 30 5.69 -6.11 -0.29
CA ILE A 30 4.91 -6.61 0.86
C ILE A 30 4.64 -8.11 0.72
N ALA A 31 4.20 -8.55 -0.46
CA ALA A 31 3.92 -9.96 -0.72
C ALA A 31 5.18 -10.81 -0.63
N LEU A 32 6.27 -10.38 -1.27
CA LEU A 32 7.56 -11.09 -1.19
C LEU A 32 8.07 -11.17 0.25
N GLY A 33 7.97 -10.07 1.00
CA GLY A 33 8.31 -10.04 2.42
C GLY A 33 7.45 -11.02 3.22
N TYR A 34 6.14 -11.05 2.98
CA TYR A 34 5.19 -11.87 3.72
C TYR A 34 5.45 -13.35 3.50
N TYR A 35 5.51 -13.78 2.24
CA TYR A 35 5.68 -15.19 1.88
C TYR A 35 7.08 -15.73 2.19
N ASN A 36 8.11 -14.87 2.18
CA ASN A 36 9.47 -15.29 2.55
C ASN A 36 9.75 -15.20 4.06
N ALA A 37 8.86 -14.61 4.85
CA ALA A 37 9.06 -14.51 6.30
C ALA A 37 8.77 -15.85 6.97
N ALA A 38 9.82 -16.56 7.36
CA ALA A 38 9.72 -17.80 8.13
C ALA A 38 8.90 -17.62 9.43
N TYR A 39 8.88 -16.41 10.01
CA TYR A 39 8.05 -16.08 11.17
C TYR A 39 6.55 -16.36 10.94
N ILE A 40 6.06 -16.11 9.73
CA ILE A 40 4.64 -16.17 9.39
C ILE A 40 4.22 -17.62 9.10
N HIS A 41 5.10 -18.40 8.48
CA HIS A 41 4.75 -19.72 7.96
C HIS A 41 5.25 -20.90 8.82
N THR A 42 6.14 -20.67 9.79
CA THR A 42 6.68 -21.75 10.63
C THR A 42 5.86 -21.94 11.90
N THR A 43 5.53 -23.19 12.23
CA THR A 43 4.90 -23.57 13.49
C THR A 43 5.92 -24.13 14.49
N ILE A 44 5.63 -23.97 15.79
CA ILE A 44 6.38 -24.54 16.91
C ILE A 44 5.36 -25.26 17.78
N ASN A 45 5.51 -26.58 17.96
CA ASN A 45 4.58 -27.41 18.74
C ASN A 45 3.10 -27.23 18.32
N GLY A 46 2.85 -27.15 17.00
CA GLY A 46 1.52 -26.98 16.43
C GLY A 46 0.92 -25.57 16.53
N LYS A 47 1.62 -24.59 17.12
CA LYS A 47 1.20 -23.18 17.20
C LYS A 47 2.03 -22.30 16.26
N THR A 48 1.46 -21.20 15.78
CA THR A 48 2.23 -20.22 14.99
C THR A 48 3.22 -19.47 15.88
N ARG A 49 4.32 -18.95 15.31
CA ARG A 49 5.26 -18.12 16.08
C ARG A 49 4.61 -16.84 16.64
N GLU A 50 3.59 -16.31 15.96
CA GLU A 50 2.79 -15.18 16.45
C GLU A 50 2.01 -15.55 17.71
N GLU A 51 1.34 -16.71 17.74
CA GLU A 51 0.62 -17.21 18.91
C GLU A 51 1.54 -17.44 20.12
N VAL A 52 2.70 -18.06 19.89
CA VAL A 52 3.70 -18.29 20.94
C VAL A 52 4.22 -16.95 21.48
N CYS A 53 4.52 -16.00 20.60
CA CYS A 53 4.98 -14.67 21.00
C CYS A 53 3.90 -13.91 21.80
N ASN A 54 2.65 -13.93 21.34
CA ASN A 54 1.53 -13.29 22.03
C ASN A 54 1.25 -13.92 23.39
N HIS A 55 1.41 -15.24 23.54
CA HIS A 55 1.29 -15.92 24.83
C HIS A 55 2.40 -15.45 25.81
N ASN A 56 3.65 -15.41 25.36
CA ASN A 56 4.78 -14.97 26.18
C ASN A 56 4.71 -13.47 26.54
N LYS A 57 4.14 -12.64 25.66
CA LYS A 57 3.86 -11.22 25.95
C LYS A 57 2.90 -11.05 27.14
N LYS A 58 1.87 -11.91 27.26
CA LYS A 58 0.93 -11.87 28.40
C LYS A 58 1.62 -12.17 29.73
N LEU A 59 2.71 -12.93 29.70
CA LEU A 59 3.51 -13.29 30.87
C LEU A 59 4.54 -12.21 31.27
N ARG A 60 4.54 -11.02 30.63
CA ARG A 60 5.48 -9.90 30.86
C ARG A 60 6.97 -10.25 30.71
N ILE A 61 7.26 -11.30 29.96
CA ILE A 61 8.63 -11.71 29.68
C ILE A 61 9.32 -10.71 28.72
N GLU A 62 8.57 -9.79 28.09
CA GLU A 62 9.05 -8.72 27.17
C GLU A 62 9.81 -9.21 25.94
N HIS A 63 9.14 -9.29 24.78
CA HIS A 63 9.81 -9.18 23.48
C HIS A 63 8.88 -8.52 22.45
N TYR A 64 9.47 -7.78 21.52
CA TYR A 64 8.80 -7.22 20.34
C TYR A 64 8.15 -8.37 19.54
N CYS A 65 6.82 -8.44 19.55
CA CYS A 65 6.05 -9.43 18.78
C CYS A 65 5.47 -8.75 17.54
N PRO A 66 6.14 -8.84 16.38
CA PRO A 66 5.59 -8.30 15.15
C PRO A 66 4.34 -9.10 14.76
N ILE A 67 3.24 -8.40 14.43
CA ILE A 67 1.94 -9.03 14.19
C ILE A 67 1.81 -9.32 12.69
N GLY A 68 2.12 -10.56 12.29
CA GLY A 68 2.12 -10.99 10.89
C GLY A 68 0.71 -10.98 10.28
N SER A 69 -0.32 -11.29 11.07
CA SER A 69 -1.72 -11.21 10.65
C SER A 69 -2.14 -9.80 10.17
N VAL A 70 -1.59 -8.73 10.76
CA VAL A 70 -1.90 -7.35 10.36
C VAL A 70 -1.22 -7.00 9.03
N VAL A 71 -0.04 -7.56 8.74
CA VAL A 71 0.61 -7.41 7.43
C VAL A 71 -0.20 -8.07 6.32
N LEU A 72 -0.79 -9.25 6.58
CA LEU A 72 -1.70 -9.89 5.63
C LEU A 72 -2.86 -8.96 5.26
N TRP A 73 -3.48 -8.30 6.25
CA TRP A 73 -4.54 -7.33 5.99
C TRP A 73 -4.06 -6.12 5.20
N SER A 74 -2.85 -5.61 5.47
CA SER A 74 -2.27 -4.53 4.65
C SER A 74 -2.05 -4.94 3.19
N MET A 75 -1.66 -6.19 2.95
CA MET A 75 -1.51 -6.75 1.60
C MET A 75 -2.88 -6.84 0.90
N ILE A 76 -3.92 -7.31 1.60
CA ILE A 76 -5.28 -7.41 1.05
C ILE A 76 -5.82 -6.02 0.70
N ILE A 77 -5.72 -5.06 1.63
CA ILE A 77 -6.20 -3.68 1.45
C ILE A 77 -5.51 -3.03 0.25
N SER A 78 -4.17 -3.12 0.19
CA SER A 78 -3.41 -2.56 -0.93
C SER A 78 -3.75 -3.24 -2.26
N MET A 79 -4.00 -4.56 -2.27
CA MET A 79 -4.46 -5.29 -3.46
C MET A 79 -5.79 -4.77 -3.99
N ILE A 80 -6.78 -4.58 -3.10
CA ILE A 80 -8.07 -4.05 -3.50
C ILE A 80 -7.93 -2.66 -4.12
N SER A 81 -7.14 -1.77 -3.50
CA SER A 81 -6.91 -0.41 -4.02
C SER A 81 -6.25 -0.42 -5.41
N PHE A 82 -5.21 -1.23 -5.60
CA PHE A 82 -4.54 -1.37 -6.90
C PHE A 82 -5.45 -1.89 -7.99
N TRP A 83 -6.18 -3.00 -7.74
CA TRP A 83 -7.07 -3.57 -8.75
C TRP A 83 -8.18 -2.60 -9.13
N ALA A 84 -8.75 -1.89 -8.15
CA ALA A 84 -9.73 -0.84 -8.42
C ALA A 84 -9.15 0.26 -9.32
N SER A 85 -7.94 0.75 -9.05
CA SER A 85 -7.30 1.78 -9.87
C SER A 85 -6.90 1.28 -11.25
N LEU A 86 -6.44 0.03 -11.37
CA LEU A 86 -6.06 -0.56 -12.65
C LEU A 86 -7.29 -0.75 -13.56
N ILE A 87 -8.39 -1.28 -13.01
CA ILE A 87 -9.65 -1.43 -13.74
C ILE A 87 -10.15 -0.06 -14.20
N MET A 88 -10.11 0.95 -13.33
CA MET A 88 -10.51 2.32 -13.70
C MET A 88 -9.59 2.95 -14.75
N LEU A 89 -8.28 2.70 -14.70
CA LEU A 89 -7.34 3.15 -15.74
C LEU A 89 -7.67 2.48 -17.09
N ILE A 90 -7.84 1.17 -17.11
CA ILE A 90 -8.23 0.42 -18.32
C ILE A 90 -9.56 0.98 -18.86
N ALA A 91 -10.55 1.18 -17.99
CA ALA A 91 -11.84 1.74 -18.40
C ALA A 91 -11.68 3.13 -19.05
N HIS A 92 -10.81 4.01 -18.56
CA HIS A 92 -10.54 5.31 -19.17
C HIS A 92 -9.73 5.24 -20.48
N LEU A 93 -8.90 4.21 -20.65
CA LEU A 93 -8.15 3.97 -21.89
C LEU A 93 -9.05 3.43 -23.01
N ILE A 94 -10.09 2.67 -22.65
CA ILE A 94 -11.03 2.04 -23.59
C ILE A 94 -12.24 2.95 -23.86
N PHE A 95 -12.79 3.57 -22.82
CA PHE A 95 -14.03 4.33 -22.88
C PHE A 95 -13.79 5.82 -22.58
N GLN A 96 -14.46 6.70 -23.31
CA GLN A 96 -14.51 8.12 -22.97
C GLN A 96 -15.52 8.36 -21.83
N LEU A 97 -15.08 8.15 -20.59
CA LEU A 97 -15.89 8.37 -19.38
C LEU A 97 -15.98 9.85 -19.01
N ASN A 98 -16.56 10.67 -19.89
CA ASN A 98 -16.54 12.13 -19.74
C ASN A 98 -17.71 12.71 -18.93
N LYS A 99 -18.65 11.88 -18.46
CA LYS A 99 -19.80 12.34 -17.65
C LYS A 99 -19.36 12.70 -16.22
N THR A 100 -19.93 13.77 -15.69
CA THR A 100 -19.65 14.29 -14.32
C THR A 100 -19.80 13.22 -13.24
N PHE A 101 -20.82 12.36 -13.34
CA PHE A 101 -21.03 11.26 -12.40
C PHE A 101 -19.84 10.29 -12.31
N PHE A 102 -19.27 9.89 -13.45
CA PHE A 102 -18.10 8.99 -13.45
C PHE A 102 -16.86 9.66 -12.89
N LYS A 103 -16.68 10.98 -13.11
CA LYS A 103 -15.57 11.74 -12.53
C LYS A 103 -15.68 11.85 -11.01
N VAL A 104 -16.88 12.05 -10.48
CA VAL A 104 -17.10 12.08 -9.02
C VAL A 104 -16.81 10.72 -8.40
N ILE A 105 -17.28 9.63 -9.00
CA ILE A 105 -16.97 8.27 -8.53
C ILE A 105 -15.46 8.00 -8.60
N ASP A 106 -14.81 8.37 -9.70
CA ASP A 106 -13.37 8.21 -9.90
C ASP A 106 -12.57 8.99 -8.85
N TRP A 107 -12.98 10.23 -8.56
CA TRP A 107 -12.43 11.04 -7.48
C TRP A 107 -12.58 10.38 -6.10
N ILE A 108 -13.79 9.95 -5.73
CA ILE A 108 -14.04 9.27 -4.44
C ILE A 108 -13.20 8.00 -4.34
N GLY A 109 -13.17 7.21 -5.42
CA GLY A 109 -12.38 5.98 -5.49
C GLY A 109 -10.90 6.23 -5.28
N HIS A 110 -10.34 7.28 -5.91
CA HIS A 110 -8.94 7.67 -5.71
C HIS A 110 -8.67 8.19 -4.30
N PHE A 111 -9.61 8.90 -3.69
CA PHE A 111 -9.45 9.38 -2.31
C PHE A 111 -9.48 8.23 -1.29
N VAL A 112 -10.48 7.34 -1.39
CA VAL A 112 -10.62 6.16 -0.52
C VAL A 112 -9.45 5.19 -0.73
N GLY A 113 -9.07 4.93 -1.98
CA GLY A 113 -7.90 4.14 -2.32
C GLY A 113 -6.61 4.74 -1.77
N GLY A 114 -6.46 6.06 -1.83
CA GLY A 114 -5.31 6.76 -1.24
C GLY A 114 -5.22 6.59 0.27
N LEU A 115 -6.34 6.76 0.98
CA LEU A 115 -6.38 6.55 2.43
C LEU A 115 -6.08 5.10 2.81
N ALA A 116 -6.64 4.13 2.07
CA ALA A 116 -6.38 2.72 2.25
C ALA A 116 -4.89 2.37 2.07
N MET A 117 -4.23 2.95 1.05
CA MET A 117 -2.80 2.78 0.81
C MET A 117 -1.94 3.42 1.92
N LEU A 118 -2.34 4.58 2.46
CA LEU A 118 -1.67 5.19 3.61
C LEU A 118 -1.75 4.29 4.85
N VAL A 119 -2.93 3.72 5.13
CA VAL A 119 -3.14 2.79 6.25
C VAL A 119 -2.32 1.50 6.06
N ALA A 120 -2.34 0.91 4.87
CA ALA A 120 -1.54 -0.27 4.55
C ALA A 120 -0.03 0.00 4.69
N GLY A 121 0.43 1.17 4.26
CA GLY A 121 1.81 1.62 4.41
C GLY A 121 2.21 1.79 5.87
N ALA A 122 1.37 2.47 6.66
CA ALA A 122 1.59 2.64 8.10
C ALA A 122 1.71 1.30 8.81
N ILE A 123 0.79 0.36 8.55
CA ILE A 123 0.82 -1.00 9.10
C ILE A 123 2.15 -1.70 8.78
N SER A 124 2.59 -1.64 7.52
CA SER A 124 3.82 -2.31 7.07
C SER A 124 5.07 -1.72 7.74
N ILE A 125 5.11 -0.39 7.91
CA ILE A 125 6.18 0.31 8.64
C ILE A 125 6.15 -0.07 10.12
N PHE A 126 4.97 -0.05 10.76
CA PHE A 126 4.79 -0.43 12.16
C PHE A 126 5.10 -1.89 12.43
N TYR A 127 4.97 -2.79 11.45
CA TYR A 127 5.46 -4.16 11.54
C TYR A 127 7.00 -4.23 11.44
N SER A 128 7.58 -3.44 10.54
CA SER A 128 9.00 -3.48 10.24
C SER A 128 9.87 -3.06 11.42
N ILE A 129 9.41 -2.11 12.23
CA ILE A 129 10.11 -1.64 13.45
C ILE A 129 10.29 -2.79 14.46
N PRO A 130 9.24 -3.39 15.05
CA PRO A 130 9.38 -4.49 15.99
C PRO A 130 10.05 -5.71 15.34
N ALA A 131 9.83 -5.97 14.05
CA ALA A 131 10.53 -7.05 13.33
C ALA A 131 12.05 -6.81 13.24
N TYR A 132 12.48 -5.56 13.09
CA TYR A 132 13.90 -5.19 13.12
C TYR A 132 14.50 -5.37 14.52
N TRP A 133 13.74 -5.09 15.58
CA TRP A 133 14.18 -5.19 16.97
C TRP A 133 13.91 -6.55 17.63
N ALA A 134 13.13 -7.43 16.99
CA ALA A 134 12.77 -8.75 17.51
C ALA A 134 14.01 -9.63 17.65
N LYS A 135 14.37 -9.98 18.89
CA LYS A 135 15.40 -10.98 19.16
C LYS A 135 14.90 -12.33 18.64
N THR A 136 15.65 -12.96 17.74
CA THR A 136 15.28 -14.22 17.11
C THR A 136 15.21 -15.31 18.18
N CYS A 137 14.00 -15.70 18.57
CA CYS A 137 13.82 -16.92 19.34
C CYS A 137 14.07 -18.13 18.44
N ARG A 138 15.30 -18.63 18.36
CA ARG A 138 15.54 -20.07 18.11
C ARG A 138 16.93 -20.50 18.58
N VAL A 139 16.93 -21.62 19.30
CA VAL A 139 18.05 -22.31 19.97
C VAL A 139 18.57 -21.61 21.23
N CYS A 140 17.67 -21.37 22.18
CA CYS A 140 18.00 -21.81 23.53
C CYS A 140 17.05 -22.96 23.81
N ASP A 141 17.58 -24.15 24.06
CA ASP A 141 16.82 -25.25 24.63
C ASP A 141 16.24 -24.89 26.02
N ILE A 142 16.57 -23.71 26.56
CA ILE A 142 16.20 -23.28 27.89
C ILE A 142 16.15 -21.74 27.90
N ASP A 143 14.98 -21.15 28.13
CA ASP A 143 14.66 -19.87 28.81
C ASP A 143 15.61 -18.65 28.80
N ILE A 144 16.55 -18.50 27.86
CA ILE A 144 17.49 -17.36 27.86
C ILE A 144 17.24 -16.50 26.63
N MET A 145 16.65 -15.32 26.86
CA MET A 145 16.69 -14.24 25.89
C MET A 145 18.12 -13.97 25.49
N CYS A 146 18.44 -13.93 24.20
CA CYS A 146 19.76 -13.49 23.75
C CYS A 146 19.98 -12.05 24.23
N ILE A 147 20.76 -11.86 25.30
CA ILE A 147 21.06 -10.54 25.87
C ILE A 147 22.12 -9.82 25.03
N GLU A 148 22.87 -10.49 24.17
CA GLU A 148 23.94 -9.88 23.36
C GLU A 148 23.67 -9.89 21.83
N PRO A 149 24.11 -8.82 21.11
CA PRO A 149 23.94 -8.69 19.67
C PRO A 149 25.00 -9.52 18.95
N ASP A 150 24.80 -10.83 18.86
CA ASP A 150 25.59 -11.68 17.98
C ASP A 150 25.35 -11.27 16.50
N PRO A 151 26.37 -10.96 15.69
CA PRO A 151 26.21 -10.66 14.27
C PRO A 151 25.51 -11.77 13.48
N ASP A 152 25.64 -13.04 13.88
CA ASP A 152 24.92 -14.15 13.25
C ASP A 152 23.43 -14.14 13.63
N CYS A 153 23.08 -13.69 14.83
CA CYS A 153 21.70 -13.44 15.26
C CYS A 153 21.05 -12.32 14.43
N MET A 154 21.78 -11.24 14.13
CA MET A 154 21.31 -10.15 13.27
C MET A 154 21.08 -10.61 11.81
N LYS A 155 21.95 -11.48 11.27
CA LYS A 155 21.81 -12.04 9.92
C LYS A 155 20.60 -12.97 9.81
N ASN A 156 20.37 -13.83 10.80
CA ASN A 156 19.22 -14.71 10.86
C ASN A 156 17.89 -13.95 11.05
N ARG A 157 17.90 -12.82 11.76
CA ARG A 157 16.71 -11.96 11.94
C ARG A 157 16.15 -11.42 10.63
N LYS A 158 17.03 -10.91 9.76
CA LYS A 158 16.63 -10.38 8.44
C LYS A 158 15.97 -11.46 7.58
N ALA A 159 16.48 -12.69 7.65
CA ALA A 159 15.91 -13.82 6.93
C ALA A 159 14.54 -14.27 7.50
N ILE A 160 14.36 -14.21 8.83
CA ILE A 160 13.15 -14.71 9.50
C ILE A 160 11.94 -13.77 9.35
N TYR A 161 12.15 -12.45 9.45
CA TYR A 161 11.06 -11.47 9.47
C TYR A 161 10.97 -10.61 8.20
N GLN A 162 11.99 -10.61 7.35
CA GLN A 162 12.06 -9.81 6.13
C GLN A 162 11.72 -8.30 6.32
N PRO A 163 12.21 -7.64 7.39
CA PRO A 163 11.76 -6.29 7.76
C PRO A 163 12.07 -5.23 6.69
N LEU A 164 13.14 -5.43 5.90
CA LEU A 164 13.50 -4.49 4.83
C LEU A 164 12.48 -4.49 3.68
N LEU A 165 12.02 -5.68 3.26
CA LEU A 165 11.02 -5.79 2.19
C LEU A 165 9.69 -5.16 2.64
N MET A 166 9.28 -5.43 3.88
CA MET A 166 8.09 -4.82 4.48
C MET A 166 8.21 -3.30 4.59
N LEU A 167 9.39 -2.79 4.96
CA LEU A 167 9.64 -1.36 5.09
C LEU A 167 9.58 -0.67 3.72
N LEU A 168 10.26 -1.21 2.71
CA LEU A 168 10.23 -0.69 1.34
C LEU A 168 8.80 -0.72 0.79
N GLY A 169 8.11 -1.85 0.94
CA GLY A 169 6.72 -2.00 0.55
C GLY A 169 5.80 -0.98 1.22
N GLY A 170 6.00 -0.72 2.52
CA GLY A 170 5.29 0.30 3.30
C GLY A 170 5.56 1.73 2.83
N ILE A 171 6.81 2.09 2.57
CA ILE A 171 7.18 3.41 2.03
C ILE A 171 6.50 3.63 0.67
N PHE A 172 6.59 2.65 -0.24
CA PHE A 172 5.94 2.76 -1.54
C PHE A 172 4.40 2.82 -1.41
N ALA A 173 3.80 2.11 -0.45
CA ALA A 173 2.36 2.22 -0.19
C ALA A 173 1.98 3.63 0.27
N THR A 174 2.74 4.20 1.21
CA THR A 174 2.52 5.56 1.70
C THR A 174 2.69 6.60 0.58
N CYS A 175 3.76 6.50 -0.21
CA CYS A 175 3.96 7.35 -1.39
C CYS A 175 2.80 7.21 -2.38
N SER A 176 2.40 5.99 -2.72
CA SER A 176 1.25 5.72 -3.59
C SER A 176 -0.02 6.37 -3.04
N GLY A 177 -0.27 6.28 -1.72
CA GLY A 177 -1.41 6.92 -1.07
C GLY A 177 -1.49 8.43 -1.30
N PHE A 178 -0.36 9.14 -1.23
CA PHE A 178 -0.33 10.57 -1.57
C PHE A 178 -0.58 10.83 -3.06
N VAL A 179 -0.02 10.00 -3.95
CA VAL A 179 -0.26 10.14 -5.40
C VAL A 179 -1.72 9.85 -5.75
N TYR A 180 -2.36 8.87 -5.10
CA TYR A 180 -3.80 8.58 -5.23
C TYR A 180 -4.65 9.82 -4.91
N ILE A 181 -4.40 10.44 -3.75
CA ILE A 181 -5.12 11.66 -3.32
C ILE A 181 -4.88 12.80 -4.33
N GLY A 182 -3.61 13.01 -4.75
CA GLY A 182 -3.27 14.00 -5.77
C GLY A 182 -3.95 13.76 -7.11
N THR A 183 -4.07 12.49 -7.53
CA THR A 183 -4.80 12.08 -8.75
C THR A 183 -6.27 12.45 -8.63
N GLY A 184 -6.91 12.16 -7.49
CA GLY A 184 -8.28 12.57 -7.21
C GLY A 184 -8.46 14.09 -7.35
N ILE A 185 -7.59 14.88 -6.72
CA ILE A 185 -7.66 16.35 -6.79
C ILE A 185 -7.52 16.83 -8.26
N ALA A 186 -6.61 16.24 -9.03
CA ALA A 186 -6.42 16.58 -10.43
C ALA A 186 -7.66 16.28 -11.30
N ILE A 187 -8.34 15.15 -11.05
CA ILE A 187 -9.58 14.78 -11.74
C ILE A 187 -10.68 15.81 -11.49
N MET A 188 -10.85 16.24 -10.24
CA MET A 188 -11.84 17.26 -9.88
C MET A 188 -11.51 18.62 -10.50
N LYS A 189 -10.24 19.05 -10.45
CA LYS A 189 -9.82 20.34 -11.03
C LYS A 189 -10.09 20.41 -12.54
N GLN A 190 -9.79 19.35 -13.29
CA GLN A 190 -10.08 19.28 -14.72
C GLN A 190 -11.59 19.38 -15.03
N SER A 191 -12.45 18.97 -14.10
CA SER A 191 -13.90 19.09 -14.26
C SER A 191 -14.40 20.53 -14.09
N SER A 192 -13.81 21.27 -13.14
CA SER A 192 -14.14 22.68 -12.87
C SER A 192 -13.70 23.60 -14.01
N ASP A 193 -12.49 23.41 -14.53
CA ASP A 193 -11.95 24.26 -15.61
C ASP A 193 -12.77 24.14 -16.90
N LYS A 194 -13.23 22.92 -17.24
CA LYS A 194 -14.15 22.72 -18.38
C LYS A 194 -15.54 23.30 -18.15
N LEU A 195 -16.05 23.27 -16.92
CA LEU A 195 -17.35 23.88 -16.62
C LEU A 195 -17.31 25.42 -16.73
N ALA A 196 -16.17 26.03 -16.35
CA ALA A 196 -15.94 27.46 -16.47
C ALA A 196 -15.88 27.91 -17.94
N ASP A 197 -15.24 27.15 -18.83
CA ASP A 197 -15.24 27.44 -20.27
C ASP A 197 -16.65 27.37 -20.90
N TYR A 198 -17.48 26.41 -20.48
CA TYR A 198 -18.87 26.30 -20.95
C TYR A 198 -19.78 27.42 -20.43
N SER A 199 -19.50 27.95 -19.24
CA SER A 199 -20.28 29.05 -18.64
C SER A 199 -19.77 30.44 -19.04
N GLY A 200 -18.51 30.57 -19.46
CA GLY A 200 -17.95 31.77 -20.07
C GLY A 200 -18.23 31.93 -21.58
N GLY A 201 -18.64 30.86 -22.27
CA GLY A 201 -18.85 30.84 -23.72
C GLY A 201 -20.21 31.33 -24.24
N HIS A 202 -21.16 31.72 -23.38
CA HIS A 202 -22.48 32.24 -23.78
C HIS A 202 -22.66 33.75 -23.60
N GLY A 203 -21.55 34.50 -23.52
CA GLY A 203 -21.55 35.93 -23.23
C GLY A 203 -21.11 36.87 -24.37
N HIS A 204 -21.01 36.41 -25.63
CA HIS A 204 -20.80 37.34 -26.75
C HIS A 204 -21.29 36.79 -28.10
N SER A 205 -22.53 37.15 -28.43
CA SER A 205 -22.90 37.50 -29.81
C SER A 205 -23.84 38.70 -29.72
N ASN A 206 -23.22 39.89 -29.72
CA ASN A 206 -23.86 41.16 -30.02
C ASN A 206 -24.54 41.01 -31.40
N LEU A 207 -25.78 41.45 -31.62
CA LEU A 207 -26.13 42.87 -31.78
C LEU A 207 -25.08 43.59 -32.64
N GLU A 208 -25.10 43.32 -33.93
CA GLU A 208 -24.98 44.30 -35.01
C GLU A 208 -25.53 43.69 -36.31
#